data_AF-A0A8D2DAS1-F1
#
_entry.id   AF-A0A8D2DAS1-F1
#
_cell.length_a   1.000
_cell.length_b   1.000
_cell.length_c   1.000
_cell.angle_alpha   90.00
_cell.angle_beta   90.00
_cell.angle_gamma   90.00
#
_symmetry.space_group_name_H-M   'P 1'
#
loop_
_entity.id
_entity.type
_entity.pdbx_description
1 polymer ?
#
loop_
_entity_poly.entity_id
_entity_poly.type
_entity_poly.pdbx_seq_one_letter_code
_entity_poly.pdbx_strand_id
1 'polypeptide(L)'
;LVSAAFLAGSFLPGFLQSPDVTCSQIEDIKAEQEKEAERSIRLHFQMEQIVYCQDQVYRGALQSVREQEAEEDKSRKSGPKSPGSAEDSSVAEIFQHLSAYSKEAHNRISSLVPLIIQFFVLRTFGQQLQKAMLLLLQDKEACGWLLKERSDTSDKRKFLKERLSRLSQARRQLAKFPG
;
A
#
# COMPACT_ATOMS: atom_id res chain seq x y z
N LEU A 1 1.98 4.16 9.79
CA LEU A 1 2.21 5.44 10.50
C LEU A 1 3.65 5.56 11.00
N VAL A 2 4.16 4.62 11.80
CA VAL A 2 5.57 4.66 12.29
C VAL A 2 6.61 4.49 11.17
N SER A 3 6.35 3.66 10.15
CA SER A 3 7.38 3.30 9.16
C SER A 3 7.78 4.43 8.19
N ALA A 4 6.85 5.29 7.77
CA ALA A 4 7.14 6.37 6.80
C ALA A 4 7.80 7.59 7.47
N ALA A 5 7.32 7.98 8.66
CA ALA A 5 7.96 9.02 9.47
C ALA A 5 9.36 8.58 9.96
N PHE A 6 9.54 7.28 10.25
CA PHE A 6 10.84 6.72 10.62
C PHE A 6 11.83 6.66 9.44
N LEU A 7 11.37 6.39 8.21
CA LEU A 7 12.21 6.43 7.01
C LEU A 7 12.61 7.86 6.63
N ALA A 8 11.70 8.83 6.71
CA ALA A 8 12.04 10.25 6.53
C ALA A 8 13.00 10.75 7.63
N GLY A 9 12.78 10.32 8.88
CA GLY A 9 13.65 10.62 10.01
C GLY A 9 15.03 9.94 9.96
N SER A 10 15.14 8.79 9.30
CA SER A 10 16.39 8.04 9.16
C SER A 10 17.26 8.54 8.00
N PHE A 11 16.66 9.17 6.97
CA PHE A 11 17.41 9.70 5.82
C PHE A 11 17.94 11.12 6.05
N LEU A 12 17.31 11.92 6.93
CA LEU A 12 17.75 13.28 7.28
C LEU A 12 17.76 13.57 8.80
N PRO A 13 18.40 12.73 9.64
CA PRO A 13 18.37 12.91 11.09
C PRO A 13 19.09 14.18 11.58
N GLY A 14 19.92 14.80 10.73
CA GLY A 14 20.70 15.98 11.07
C GLY A 14 20.23 17.29 10.44
N PHE A 15 19.41 17.25 9.38
CA PHE A 15 19.22 18.39 8.48
C PHE A 15 17.85 19.08 8.61
N LEU A 16 16.81 18.40 9.09
CA LEU A 16 15.44 18.94 9.11
C LEU A 16 15.13 19.78 10.35
N GLN A 17 15.05 21.10 10.18
CA GLN A 17 14.62 22.02 11.24
C GLN A 17 13.09 21.99 11.45
N SER A 18 12.29 21.65 10.44
CA SER A 18 10.85 21.34 10.62
C SER A 18 10.46 19.98 10.00
N PRO A 19 10.32 18.92 10.80
CA PRO A 19 9.61 17.73 10.35
C PRO A 19 8.16 18.03 9.96
N ASP A 20 7.57 19.09 10.54
CA ASP A 20 6.13 19.41 10.40
C ASP A 20 5.71 19.74 8.96
N VAL A 21 6.50 20.53 8.22
CA VAL A 21 6.17 20.89 6.82
C VAL A 21 6.21 19.65 5.92
N THR A 22 7.26 18.83 6.05
CA THR A 22 7.36 17.58 5.28
C THR A 22 6.32 16.56 5.68
N CYS A 23 5.97 16.48 6.98
CA CYS A 23 4.90 15.61 7.46
C CYS A 23 3.53 16.06 6.94
N SER A 24 3.25 17.37 6.92
CA SER A 24 1.98 17.90 6.38
C SER A 24 1.81 17.56 4.90
N GLN A 25 2.84 17.72 4.07
CA GLN A 25 2.77 17.36 2.65
C GLN A 25 2.60 15.84 2.43
N ILE A 26 3.24 15.02 3.27
CA ILE A 26 3.07 13.56 3.23
C ILE A 26 1.62 13.20 3.58
N GLU A 27 1.05 13.85 4.60
CA GLU A 27 -0.34 13.64 5.02
C GLU A 27 -1.33 14.08 3.95
N ASP A 28 -1.10 15.21 3.29
CA ASP A 28 -1.93 15.71 2.19
C ASP A 28 -1.94 14.74 1.00
N ILE A 29 -0.76 14.28 0.57
CA ILE A 29 -0.63 13.32 -0.54
C ILE A 29 -1.32 12.00 -0.16
N LYS A 30 -1.15 11.54 1.08
CA LYS A 30 -1.80 10.33 1.58
C LYS A 30 -3.33 10.48 1.53
N ALA A 31 -3.87 11.57 2.06
CA ALA A 31 -5.31 11.81 2.10
C ALA A 31 -5.91 11.85 0.69
N GLU A 32 -5.22 12.47 -0.27
CA GLU A 32 -5.69 12.49 -1.66
C GLU A 32 -5.67 11.09 -2.31
N GLN A 33 -4.61 10.30 -2.10
CA GLN A 33 -4.56 8.93 -2.63
C GLN A 33 -5.60 8.01 -1.99
N GLU A 34 -5.88 8.18 -0.70
CA GLU A 34 -6.93 7.44 0.01
C GLU A 34 -8.31 7.77 -0.57
N LYS A 35 -8.58 9.06 -0.79
CA LYS A 35 -9.83 9.53 -1.41
C LYS A 35 -10.02 9.01 -2.84
N GLU A 36 -8.96 8.92 -3.64
CA GLU A 36 -9.01 8.38 -5.00
C GLU A 36 -9.23 6.85 -5.00
N ALA A 37 -8.57 6.14 -4.09
CA ALA A 37 -8.78 4.71 -3.90
C ALA A 37 -10.22 4.41 -3.49
N GLU A 38 -10.75 5.16 -2.53
CA GLU A 38 -12.13 5.03 -2.07
C GLU A 38 -13.14 5.27 -3.21
N ARG A 39 -12.96 6.35 -3.98
CA ARG A 39 -13.79 6.64 -5.16
C ARG A 39 -13.76 5.50 -6.18
N SER A 40 -12.58 4.95 -6.43
CA SER A 40 -12.41 3.83 -7.37
C SER A 40 -13.09 2.55 -6.89
N ILE A 41 -12.97 2.23 -5.60
CA ILE A 41 -13.65 1.07 -4.99
C ILE A 41 -15.17 1.24 -5.05
N ARG A 42 -15.69 2.42 -4.71
CA ARG A 42 -17.14 2.72 -4.78
C ARG A 42 -17.66 2.57 -6.21
N LEU A 43 -16.93 3.10 -7.19
CA LEU A 43 -17.28 2.95 -8.61
C LEU A 43 -17.30 1.48 -9.03
N HIS A 44 -16.32 0.69 -8.59
CA HIS A 44 -16.29 -0.73 -8.92
C HIS A 44 -17.49 -1.48 -8.34
N PHE A 45 -17.89 -1.19 -7.09
CA PHE A 45 -19.11 -1.77 -6.51
C PHE A 45 -20.38 -1.36 -7.27
N GLN A 46 -20.46 -0.15 -7.81
CA GLN A 46 -21.56 0.26 -8.68
C GLN A 46 -21.59 -0.55 -9.98
N MET A 47 -20.42 -0.83 -10.56
CA MET A 47 -20.31 -1.65 -11.78
C MET A 47 -20.73 -3.11 -11.54
N GLU A 48 -20.42 -3.68 -10.37
CA GLU A 48 -20.82 -5.06 -10.01
C GLU A 48 -22.34 -5.23 -9.83
N GLN A 49 -23.12 -4.15 -9.81
CA GLN A 49 -24.59 -4.21 -9.88
C GLN A 49 -25.10 -4.63 -11.27
N ILE A 50 -24.25 -4.53 -12.30
CA ILE A 50 -24.58 -4.96 -13.66
C ILE A 50 -24.27 -6.45 -13.76
N VAL A 51 -25.30 -7.26 -14.03
CA VAL A 51 -25.14 -8.72 -14.18
C VAL A 51 -24.47 -9.02 -15.51
N TYR A 52 -23.17 -9.31 -15.47
CA TYR A 52 -22.38 -9.66 -16.65
C TYR A 52 -21.29 -10.68 -16.31
N CYS A 53 -21.12 -11.68 -17.17
CA CYS A 53 -20.03 -12.65 -17.09
C CYS A 53 -19.68 -13.14 -18.49
N GLN A 54 -18.40 -13.39 -18.74
CA GLN A 54 -17.95 -13.98 -20.00
C GLN A 54 -18.31 -15.47 -20.06
N ASP A 55 -18.84 -15.94 -21.19
CA ASP A 55 -19.34 -17.30 -21.36
C ASP A 55 -18.37 -18.40 -20.91
N GLN A 56 -17.08 -18.27 -21.24
CA GLN A 56 -16.08 -19.28 -20.89
C GLN A 56 -15.83 -19.35 -19.38
N VAL A 57 -15.78 -18.19 -18.73
CA VAL A 57 -15.59 -18.07 -17.27
C VAL A 57 -16.83 -18.61 -16.56
N TYR A 58 -18.01 -18.21 -17.04
CA TYR A 58 -19.28 -18.66 -16.50
C TYR A 58 -19.44 -20.19 -16.59
N ARG A 59 -19.12 -20.78 -17.74
CA ARG A 59 -19.21 -22.23 -17.95
C ARG A 59 -18.31 -22.99 -16.99
N GLY A 60 -17.08 -22.53 -16.78
CA GLY A 60 -16.15 -23.11 -15.83
C GLY A 60 -16.65 -23.02 -14.39
N ALA A 61 -17.16 -21.86 -13.99
CA ALA A 61 -17.73 -21.66 -12.66
C ALA A 61 -18.96 -22.57 -12.40
N LEU A 62 -19.85 -22.68 -13.39
CA LEU A 62 -21.05 -23.52 -13.29
C LEU A 62 -20.69 -25.01 -13.17
N GLN A 63 -19.69 -25.47 -13.92
CA GLN A 63 -19.18 -26.83 -13.80
C GLN A 63 -18.63 -27.07 -12.39
N SER A 64 -17.82 -26.15 -11.87
CA SER A 64 -17.22 -26.26 -10.54
C SER A 64 -18.27 -26.32 -9.41
N VAL A 65 -19.35 -25.54 -9.51
CA VAL A 65 -20.46 -25.57 -8.53
C VAL A 65 -21.15 -26.94 -8.55
N ARG A 66 -21.46 -27.47 -9.74
CA ARG A 66 -22.10 -28.78 -9.88
C ARG A 66 -21.24 -29.93 -9.36
N GLU A 67 -19.93 -29.86 -9.56
CA GLU A 67 -18.98 -30.84 -9.03
C GLU A 67 -18.94 -30.80 -7.50
N GLN A 68 -18.90 -29.61 -6.90
CA GLN A 68 -18.94 -29.44 -5.43
C GLN A 68 -20.23 -29.98 -4.82
N GLU A 69 -21.39 -29.65 -5.39
CA GLU A 69 -22.68 -30.17 -4.92
C GLU A 69 -22.74 -31.70 -5.02
N ALA A 70 -22.25 -32.28 -6.12
CA ALA A 70 -22.21 -33.73 -6.30
C ALA A 70 -21.27 -34.44 -5.32
N GLU A 71 -20.19 -33.79 -4.89
CA GLU A 71 -19.24 -34.32 -3.90
C GLU A 71 -19.82 -34.22 -2.46
N GLU A 72 -20.49 -33.11 -2.14
CA GLU A 72 -21.24 -32.96 -0.88
C GLU A 72 -22.37 -33.98 -0.77
N ASP A 73 -23.06 -34.27 -1.87
CA ASP A 73 -24.11 -35.29 -1.90
C ASP A 73 -23.58 -36.72 -1.72
N LYS A 74 -22.33 -36.98 -2.12
CA LYS A 74 -21.66 -38.28 -1.89
C LYS A 74 -21.22 -38.44 -0.44
N SER A 75 -20.80 -37.36 0.21
CA SER A 75 -20.41 -37.40 1.63
C SER A 75 -21.61 -37.45 2.59
N ARG A 76 -22.80 -36.96 2.17
CA ARG A 76 -24.05 -36.96 2.95
C ARG A 76 -24.93 -38.21 2.77
N LYS A 77 -24.60 -39.12 1.83
CA LYS A 77 -25.39 -40.34 1.54
C LYS A 77 -25.16 -41.45 2.58
N SER A 78 -25.81 -41.32 3.74
CA SER A 78 -26.17 -42.45 4.62
C SER A 78 -27.69 -42.55 4.90
N GLY A 79 -28.54 -41.79 4.19
CA GLY A 79 -30.00 -41.84 4.35
C GLY A 79 -30.81 -41.83 3.04
N PRO A 80 -32.05 -42.32 3.03
CA PRO A 80 -32.86 -42.49 1.82
C PRO A 80 -33.39 -41.14 1.30
N LYS A 81 -33.29 -40.90 -0.01
CA LYS A 81 -33.81 -39.70 -0.67
C LYS A 81 -35.29 -39.87 -1.03
N SER A 82 -36.13 -38.95 -0.58
CA SER A 82 -37.51 -38.77 -1.06
C SER A 82 -37.52 -38.13 -2.46
N PRO A 83 -38.44 -38.51 -3.36
CA PRO A 83 -38.54 -37.91 -4.68
C PRO A 83 -39.17 -36.51 -4.57
N GLY A 84 -38.33 -35.47 -4.72
CA GLY A 84 -38.77 -34.07 -4.79
C GLY A 84 -39.54 -33.77 -6.07
N SER A 85 -40.41 -32.75 -6.01
CA SER A 85 -41.29 -32.35 -7.11
C SER A 85 -40.51 -31.68 -8.24
N ALA A 86 -41.04 -31.70 -9.47
CA ALA A 86 -40.37 -31.11 -10.64
C ALA A 86 -40.14 -29.58 -10.52
N GLU A 87 -40.95 -28.87 -9.71
CA GLU A 87 -40.76 -27.44 -9.43
C GLU A 87 -39.49 -27.20 -8.60
N ASP A 88 -39.19 -28.09 -7.64
CA ASP A 88 -37.97 -28.03 -6.82
C ASP A 88 -36.70 -28.15 -7.68
N SER A 89 -36.77 -28.89 -8.79
CA SER A 89 -35.66 -29.07 -9.74
C SER A 89 -35.32 -27.76 -10.48
N SER A 90 -36.33 -26.99 -10.89
CA SER A 90 -36.12 -25.74 -11.63
C SER A 90 -35.52 -24.63 -10.75
N VAL A 91 -35.96 -24.55 -9.49
CA VAL A 91 -35.43 -23.62 -8.50
C VAL A 91 -33.99 -23.99 -8.12
N ALA A 92 -33.69 -25.28 -8.02
CA ALA A 92 -32.33 -25.77 -7.78
C ALA A 92 -31.37 -25.41 -8.94
N GLU A 93 -31.81 -25.51 -10.19
CA GLU A 93 -31.00 -25.09 -11.34
C GLU A 93 -30.69 -23.59 -11.31
N ILE A 94 -31.69 -22.74 -11.02
CA ILE A 94 -31.48 -21.29 -10.87
C ILE A 94 -30.45 -21.01 -9.76
N PHE A 95 -30.50 -21.76 -8.66
CA PHE A 95 -29.55 -21.59 -7.55
C PHE A 95 -28.11 -21.95 -7.95
N GLN A 96 -27.91 -22.98 -8.77
CA GLN A 96 -26.59 -23.31 -9.32
C GLN A 96 -26.05 -22.18 -10.20
N HIS A 97 -26.90 -21.62 -11.07
CA HIS A 97 -26.53 -20.51 -11.95
C HIS A 97 -26.19 -19.24 -11.15
N LEU A 98 -26.96 -18.94 -10.09
CA LEU A 98 -26.70 -17.83 -9.18
C LEU A 98 -25.39 -18.06 -8.39
N SER A 99 -25.15 -19.27 -7.91
CA SER A 99 -23.94 -19.63 -7.17
C SER A 99 -22.69 -19.51 -8.05
N ALA A 100 -22.78 -19.93 -9.31
CA ALA A 100 -21.71 -19.75 -10.28
C ALA A 100 -21.39 -18.27 -10.51
N TYR A 101 -22.42 -17.43 -10.68
CA TYR A 101 -22.24 -15.99 -10.83
C TYR A 101 -21.64 -15.34 -9.57
N SER A 102 -22.16 -15.69 -8.39
CA SER A 102 -21.68 -15.19 -7.11
C SER A 102 -20.21 -15.54 -6.87
N LYS A 103 -19.79 -16.75 -7.24
CA LYS A 103 -18.39 -17.20 -7.15
C LYS A 103 -17.47 -16.34 -8.00
N GLU A 104 -17.87 -16.03 -9.24
CA GLU A 104 -17.08 -15.18 -10.12
C GLU A 104 -17.06 -13.71 -9.71
N ALA A 105 -18.19 -13.17 -9.24
CA ALA A 105 -18.23 -11.82 -8.67
C ALA A 105 -17.29 -11.72 -7.45
N HIS A 106 -17.29 -12.73 -6.58
CA HIS A 106 -16.38 -12.79 -5.44
C HIS A 106 -14.91 -12.80 -5.88
N ASN A 107 -14.54 -13.58 -6.89
CA ASN A 107 -13.17 -13.64 -7.42
C ASN A 107 -12.71 -12.30 -8.00
N ARG A 108 -13.58 -11.57 -8.70
CA ARG A 108 -13.27 -10.22 -9.22
C ARG A 108 -13.05 -9.22 -8.09
N ILE A 109 -13.95 -9.17 -7.11
CA ILE A 109 -13.83 -8.23 -6.00
C ILE A 109 -12.59 -8.53 -5.14
N SER A 110 -12.33 -9.81 -4.86
CA SER A 110 -11.19 -10.24 -4.04
C SER A 110 -9.84 -9.96 -4.69
N SER A 111 -9.78 -9.91 -6.01
CA SER A 111 -8.57 -9.53 -6.74
C SER A 111 -8.47 -8.03 -6.98
N LEU A 112 -9.56 -7.35 -7.33
CA LEU A 112 -9.52 -5.96 -7.74
C LEU A 112 -9.37 -5.00 -6.55
N VAL A 113 -10.06 -5.22 -5.44
CA VAL A 113 -9.99 -4.30 -4.28
C VAL A 113 -8.55 -4.19 -3.75
N PRO A 114 -7.80 -5.28 -3.50
CA PRO A 114 -6.40 -5.18 -3.11
C PRO A 114 -5.53 -4.50 -4.18
N LEU A 115 -5.81 -4.73 -5.46
CA LEU A 115 -5.06 -4.14 -6.57
C LEU A 115 -5.25 -2.62 -6.64
N ILE A 116 -6.49 -2.13 -6.44
CA ILE A 116 -6.79 -0.69 -6.34
C ILE A 116 -6.04 -0.07 -5.16
N ILE A 117 -6.09 -0.70 -3.98
CA ILE A 117 -5.38 -0.22 -2.79
C ILE A 117 -3.87 -0.14 -3.05
N GLN A 118 -3.28 -1.22 -3.58
CA GLN A 118 -1.85 -1.25 -3.89
C GLN A 118 -1.46 -0.18 -4.92
N PHE A 119 -2.31 0.04 -5.93
CA PHE A 119 -2.05 1.03 -6.95
C PHE A 119 -2.02 2.46 -6.39
N PHE A 120 -3.01 2.86 -5.58
CA PHE A 120 -3.09 4.22 -5.06
C PHE A 120 -2.17 4.43 -3.85
N VAL A 121 -2.26 3.57 -2.84
CA VAL A 121 -1.61 3.76 -1.54
C VAL A 121 -0.10 3.49 -1.59
N LEU A 122 0.37 2.64 -2.52
CA LEU A 122 1.79 2.34 -2.65
C LEU A 122 2.40 2.98 -3.90
N ARG A 123 1.90 2.61 -5.08
CA ARG A 123 2.55 3.01 -6.35
C ARG A 123 2.39 4.50 -6.63
N THR A 124 1.15 4.98 -6.59
CA THR A 124 0.84 6.38 -6.92
C THR A 124 1.31 7.31 -5.81
N PHE A 125 1.06 6.95 -4.55
CA PHE A 125 1.61 7.66 -3.40
C PHE A 125 3.13 7.82 -3.49
N GLY A 126 3.87 6.74 -3.77
CA GLY A 126 5.33 6.79 -3.89
C GLY A 126 5.80 7.73 -5.00
N GLN A 127 5.15 7.70 -6.16
CA GLN A 127 5.47 8.60 -7.27
C GLN A 127 5.17 10.07 -6.94
N GLN A 128 4.03 10.35 -6.29
CA GLN A 128 3.67 11.71 -5.91
C GLN A 128 4.58 12.25 -4.81
N LEU A 129 4.93 11.40 -3.84
CA LEU A 129 5.88 11.75 -2.79
C LEU A 129 7.24 12.13 -3.38
N GLN A 130 7.78 11.33 -4.30
CA GLN A 130 9.05 11.64 -4.97
C GLN A 130 8.98 12.97 -5.73
N LYS A 131 7.89 13.23 -6.46
CA LYS A 131 7.69 14.52 -7.16
C LYS A 131 7.63 15.68 -6.19
N ALA A 132 6.87 15.57 -5.11
CA ALA A 132 6.77 16.61 -4.08
C ALA A 132 8.12 16.90 -3.42
N MET A 133 8.90 15.85 -3.11
CA MET A 133 10.26 16.00 -2.58
C MET A 133 11.20 16.71 -3.58
N LEU A 134 11.09 16.46 -4.88
CA LEU A 134 11.87 17.18 -5.89
C LEU A 134 11.46 18.66 -6.00
N LEU A 135 10.17 18.97 -5.87
CA LEU A 135 9.67 20.35 -5.87
C LEU A 135 10.18 21.14 -4.66
N LEU A 136 10.27 20.51 -3.48
CA LEU A 136 10.87 21.15 -2.29
C LEU A 136 12.33 21.58 -2.51
N LEU A 137 13.08 20.87 -3.34
CA LEU A 137 14.47 21.21 -3.65
C LEU A 137 14.61 22.37 -4.64
N GLN A 138 13.54 22.71 -5.36
CA GLN A 138 13.57 23.76 -6.38
C GLN A 138 13.56 25.16 -5.76
N ASP A 139 12.87 25.33 -4.63
CA ASP A 139 12.91 26.57 -3.85
C ASP A 139 14.19 26.64 -3.02
N LYS A 140 15.14 27.48 -3.45
CA LYS A 140 16.45 27.61 -2.80
C LYS A 140 16.36 28.15 -1.38
N GLU A 141 15.39 29.00 -1.07
CA GLU A 141 15.25 29.61 0.25
C GLU A 141 14.60 28.62 1.23
N ALA A 142 13.52 27.97 0.79
CA ALA A 142 12.89 26.91 1.57
C ALA A 142 13.83 25.71 1.77
N CYS A 143 14.60 25.34 0.74
CA CYS A 143 15.60 24.28 0.83
C CYS A 143 16.72 24.65 1.82
N GLY A 144 17.24 25.87 1.79
CA GLY A 144 18.26 26.34 2.75
C GLY A 144 17.77 26.32 4.21
N TRP A 145 16.49 26.60 4.43
CA TRP A 145 15.88 26.49 5.76
C TRP A 145 15.58 25.04 6.16
N LEU A 146 15.04 24.24 5.24
CA LEU A 146 14.72 22.82 5.44
C LEU A 146 15.96 22.00 5.74
N LEU A 147 17.10 22.38 5.15
CA LEU A 147 18.40 21.73 5.30
C LEU A 147 19.24 22.30 6.46
N LYS A 148 18.67 23.19 7.28
CA LYS A 148 19.40 23.76 8.39
C LYS A 148 19.50 22.75 9.52
N GLU A 149 20.73 22.33 9.82
CA GLU A 149 20.95 21.41 10.93
C GLU A 149 20.43 21.98 12.26
N ARG A 150 20.00 21.09 13.15
CA ARG A 150 19.65 21.48 14.53
C ARG A 150 20.85 22.15 15.19
N SER A 151 20.57 23.13 16.04
CA SER A 151 21.62 23.93 16.70
C SER A 151 22.54 23.04 17.54
N ASP A 152 21.98 22.09 18.28
CA ASP A 152 22.74 21.19 19.15
C ASP A 152 23.67 20.24 18.35
N THR A 153 23.22 19.71 17.21
CA THR A 153 24.06 18.88 16.33
C THR A 153 25.14 19.70 15.65
N SER A 154 24.79 20.91 15.21
CA SER A 154 25.75 21.85 14.63
C SER A 154 26.85 22.23 15.62
N ASP A 155 26.50 22.52 16.87
CA ASP A 155 27.45 22.94 17.89
C ASP A 155 28.36 21.78 18.32
N LYS A 156 27.81 20.57 18.49
CA LYS A 156 28.59 19.35 18.71
C LYS A 156 29.56 19.10 17.57
N ARG A 157 29.12 19.25 16.31
CA ARG A 157 29.95 19.08 15.12
C ARG A 157 31.08 20.10 15.06
N LYS A 158 30.82 21.37 15.39
CA LYS A 158 31.85 22.42 15.47
C LYS A 158 32.88 22.08 16.54
N PHE A 159 32.45 21.75 17.75
CA PHE A 159 33.33 21.38 18.86
C PHE A 159 34.23 20.18 18.52
N LEU A 160 33.67 19.13 17.91
CA LEU A 160 34.45 17.95 17.51
C LEU A 160 35.46 18.27 16.40
N LYS A 161 35.09 19.11 15.42
CA LYS A 161 36.01 19.56 14.36
C LYS A 161 37.19 20.35 14.92
N GLU A 162 36.94 21.26 15.86
CA GLU A 162 38.00 22.01 16.54
C GLU A 162 38.89 21.10 17.38
N ARG A 163 38.30 20.15 18.11
CA ARG A 163 39.10 19.18 18.87
C ARG A 163 39.99 18.34 17.96
N LEU A 164 39.46 17.89 16.83
CA LEU A 164 40.21 17.11 15.84
C LEU A 164 41.35 17.92 15.21
N SER A 165 41.13 19.21 14.91
CA SER A 165 42.16 20.06 14.33
C SER A 165 43.34 20.25 15.30
N ARG A 166 43.05 20.50 16.58
CA ARG A 166 44.08 20.59 17.64
C ARG A 166 44.85 19.30 17.80
N LEU A 167 44.17 18.15 17.84
CA LEU A 167 44.81 16.83 17.94
C LEU A 167 45.69 16.55 16.72
N SER A 168 45.22 16.93 15.52
CA SER A 168 45.98 16.76 14.28
C SER A 168 47.24 17.63 14.26
N GLN A 169 47.17 18.84 14.81
CA GLN A 169 48.34 19.72 14.95
C GLN A 169 49.34 19.16 15.97
N ALA A 170 48.87 18.70 17.13
CA ALA A 170 49.71 18.06 18.14
C ALA A 170 50.43 16.82 17.57
N ARG A 171 49.71 15.97 16.83
CA ARG A 171 50.30 14.81 16.14
C ARG A 171 51.38 15.22 15.14
N ARG A 172 51.16 16.27 14.35
CA ARG A 172 52.17 16.79 13.41
C ARG A 172 53.41 17.33 14.13
N GLN A 173 53.24 17.95 15.30
CA GLN A 173 54.37 18.43 16.10
C GLN A 173 55.16 17.26 16.67
N LEU A 174 54.49 16.25 17.24
CA LEU A 174 55.12 15.02 17.72
C LEU A 174 55.91 14.30 16.63
N ALA A 175 55.38 14.22 15.41
CA ALA A 175 56.07 13.60 14.28
C ALA A 175 57.31 14.40 13.79
N LYS A 176 57.45 15.68 14.17
CA LYS A 176 58.61 16.52 13.82
C LYS A 176 59.72 16.49 14.86
N PHE A 177 59.50 15.90 16.03
CA PHE A 177 60.57 15.70 16.99
C PHE A 177 61.50 14.60 16.46
N PRO A 178 62.79 14.91 16.17
CA PRO A 178 63.76 13.87 15.94
C PRO A 178 64.02 13.18 17.28
N GLY A 179 63.92 11.85 17.31
CA GLY A 179 64.48 11.04 18.39
C GLY A 179 66.00 11.09 18.36
#